data_AF-A0A927GGS3-F1
#
_entry.id   AF-A0A927GGS3-F1
#
_cell.length_a   1.000
_cell.length_b   1.000
_cell.length_c   1.000
_cell.angle_alpha   90.00
_cell.angle_beta   90.00
_cell.angle_gamma   90.00
#
_symmetry.space_group_name_H-M   'P 1'
#
loop_
_entity.id
_entity.type
_entity.pdbx_description
1 polymer ?
#
loop_
_entity_poly.entity_id
_entity_poly.type
_entity_poly.pdbx_seq_one_letter_code
_entity_poly.pdbx_strand_id
1 'polypeptide(L)'
;MKIMIVYGQKFTVSTCFIVAALNVHAQMTIGPSASPTNGSASLEIKAGPYSSGSSYRGLLPPTVTTTQRGQIQNPATGLLVFNTSTQQIEVNTGTPTGPVWTPGGVASTSGNGAWSITGNAGTGNTSFLGTTDNVPLRFRVNNQNAGRIDATLYNLGLGYLAFNPTATGQANTAIGTYSLYYLTSGNYNTASGFQALHNTTTGAGNTASGAAALVSNSTGSGNSAVGNVALQSNTSGNNNAALGINAMQKNSTGNYNTAVGASALQNNTTADANTAIGHNALAVNTTGYVNVAVGEDALSSNIDGHDNVSVGNTSLADNTQGLGNVAAGNVALRSNTTGQYNSALGTQALYYNTTGNFNTALGCNAGPLQANSNLTNSTAIGANARVNANNQIVLGDNNITSLRCNVQTISSLSDKRIKEDIKANVPGLRFITKLTPVTYYINKTKEAKLVGYALESIHEDKTLHSGFLAQDVEAAAQAVGYNFEGVRQEEGGKYYTLGYTLFVMPLVQAVKELNAEVNQLKVELAAAKQIEKATQARLDKIEALLQNPAPHAAMSFSTK
;
A
#
# COMPACT_ATOMS: atom_id res chain seq x y z
N MET A 1 64.39 -1.87 -128.85
CA MET A 1 65.03 -2.52 -130.02
C MET A 1 66.09 -3.47 -129.49
N LYS A 2 66.08 -4.72 -129.95
CA LYS A 2 66.95 -5.88 -129.60
C LYS A 2 66.81 -6.46 -128.18
N ILE A 3 66.85 -7.76 -127.94
CA ILE A 3 66.61 -9.04 -128.65
C ILE A 3 66.78 -10.12 -127.54
N MET A 4 66.03 -11.22 -127.65
CA MET A 4 66.19 -12.53 -127.00
C MET A 4 67.60 -12.93 -126.51
N ILE A 5 67.66 -13.73 -125.44
CA ILE A 5 68.17 -15.13 -125.45
C ILE A 5 67.65 -15.89 -124.21
N VAL A 6 67.39 -17.18 -124.44
CA VAL A 6 66.82 -18.25 -123.60
C VAL A 6 67.87 -18.86 -122.65
N TYR A 7 67.47 -19.39 -121.48
CA TYR A 7 67.79 -20.75 -120.96
C TYR A 7 66.99 -21.03 -119.67
N GLY A 8 66.39 -22.23 -119.55
CA GLY A 8 65.46 -22.61 -118.48
C GLY A 8 66.03 -23.51 -117.38
N GLN A 9 65.21 -23.85 -116.37
CA GLN A 9 65.16 -25.15 -115.67
C GLN A 9 63.95 -25.24 -114.69
N LYS A 10 63.73 -26.44 -114.12
CA LYS A 10 62.46 -27.11 -113.75
C LYS A 10 61.86 -26.82 -112.33
N PHE A 11 60.52 -26.99 -112.25
CA PHE A 11 59.62 -27.53 -111.19
C PHE A 11 59.67 -27.05 -109.73
N THR A 12 58.50 -26.64 -109.17
CA THR A 12 57.66 -27.38 -108.17
C THR A 12 56.43 -26.53 -107.76
N VAL A 13 55.26 -27.16 -107.60
CA VAL A 13 53.95 -26.56 -107.23
C VAL A 13 53.71 -26.72 -105.72
N SER A 14 53.16 -25.70 -105.05
CA SER A 14 52.73 -25.77 -103.64
C SER A 14 51.39 -25.05 -103.43
N THR A 15 50.43 -25.73 -102.81
CA THR A 15 49.08 -25.22 -102.50
C THR A 15 48.87 -25.28 -100.98
N CYS A 16 48.51 -24.16 -100.37
CA CYS A 16 48.25 -24.00 -98.92
C CYS A 16 46.81 -24.41 -98.54
N PHE A 17 46.64 -25.05 -97.38
CA PHE A 17 45.37 -25.18 -96.67
C PHE A 17 45.54 -24.73 -95.20
N ILE A 18 44.62 -23.87 -94.73
CA ILE A 18 44.50 -23.37 -93.36
C ILE A 18 43.52 -24.27 -92.60
N VAL A 19 43.88 -24.75 -91.41
CA VAL A 19 43.01 -25.51 -90.50
C VAL A 19 42.64 -24.64 -89.29
N ALA A 20 41.34 -24.47 -89.05
CA ALA A 20 40.78 -23.89 -87.83
C ALA A 20 40.59 -24.98 -86.76
N ALA A 21 41.03 -24.73 -85.53
CA ALA A 21 40.88 -25.63 -84.40
C ALA A 21 39.49 -25.49 -83.75
N LEU A 22 38.66 -26.52 -83.88
CA LEU A 22 37.42 -26.71 -83.09
C LEU A 22 37.72 -27.69 -81.96
N ASN A 23 37.64 -27.22 -80.70
CA ASN A 23 37.76 -28.06 -79.51
C ASN A 23 36.47 -28.87 -79.29
N VAL A 24 36.43 -30.11 -79.78
CA VAL A 24 35.34 -31.05 -79.51
C VAL A 24 35.50 -31.58 -78.08
N HIS A 25 34.64 -31.16 -77.16
CA HIS A 25 34.57 -31.76 -75.82
C HIS A 25 33.64 -32.97 -75.90
N ALA A 26 34.20 -34.18 -75.92
CA ALA A 26 33.41 -35.40 -75.85
C ALA A 26 32.93 -35.62 -74.41
N GLN A 27 31.62 -35.49 -74.17
CA GLN A 27 30.99 -35.99 -72.94
C GLN A 27 30.76 -37.50 -73.10
N MET A 28 31.14 -38.29 -72.09
CA MET A 28 30.90 -39.74 -72.09
C MET A 28 29.78 -40.09 -71.11
N THR A 29 28.79 -40.84 -71.59
CA THR A 29 27.77 -41.50 -70.76
C THR A 29 28.11 -42.97 -70.67
N ILE A 30 28.11 -43.54 -69.46
CA ILE A 30 28.28 -44.99 -69.25
C ILE A 30 27.05 -45.50 -68.50
N GLY A 31 26.16 -46.20 -69.21
CA GLY A 31 24.92 -46.79 -68.67
C GLY A 31 23.75 -46.81 -69.69
N PRO A 32 22.71 -47.64 -69.50
CA PRO A 32 21.65 -47.80 -70.48
C PRO A 32 20.52 -46.77 -70.29
N SER A 33 20.65 -45.56 -70.84
CA SER A 33 19.49 -44.79 -71.31
C SER A 33 19.89 -43.69 -72.30
N ALA A 34 19.02 -43.39 -73.26
CA ALA A 34 19.23 -42.41 -74.33
C ALA A 34 18.80 -40.97 -73.98
N SER A 35 18.62 -40.64 -72.70
CA SER A 35 18.37 -39.24 -72.30
C SER A 35 19.68 -38.45 -72.22
N PRO A 36 19.72 -37.18 -72.70
CA PRO A 36 20.93 -36.36 -72.67
C PRO A 36 21.52 -36.27 -71.26
N THR A 37 22.85 -36.26 -71.19
CA THR A 37 23.60 -35.88 -69.99
C THR A 37 23.22 -34.48 -69.58
N ASN A 38 23.16 -34.22 -68.27
CA ASN A 38 23.05 -32.85 -67.78
C ASN A 38 24.27 -32.07 -68.29
N GLY A 39 24.06 -30.95 -69.01
CA GLY A 39 25.13 -30.19 -69.66
C GLY A 39 26.21 -29.62 -68.72
N SER A 40 26.02 -29.77 -67.40
CA SER A 40 27.00 -29.44 -66.36
C SER A 40 27.93 -30.60 -65.95
N ALA A 41 27.74 -31.82 -66.46
CA ALA A 41 28.55 -32.99 -66.11
C ALA A 41 29.49 -33.41 -67.26
N SER A 42 30.78 -33.60 -66.95
CA SER A 42 31.76 -34.16 -67.90
C SER A 42 31.73 -35.69 -67.97
N LEU A 43 31.22 -36.36 -66.92
CA LEU A 43 30.97 -37.81 -66.85
C LEU A 43 29.75 -38.05 -65.94
N GLU A 44 28.69 -38.65 -66.47
CA GLU A 44 27.49 -39.04 -65.70
C GLU A 44 27.35 -40.57 -65.72
N ILE A 45 27.38 -41.20 -64.54
CA ILE A 45 27.15 -42.64 -64.38
C ILE A 45 25.77 -42.82 -63.74
N LYS A 46 24.77 -43.19 -64.56
CA LYS A 46 23.39 -43.39 -64.11
C LYS A 46 23.25 -44.80 -63.53
N ALA A 47 22.77 -44.91 -62.28
CA ALA A 47 22.33 -46.18 -61.74
C ALA A 47 21.07 -46.65 -62.49
N GLY A 48 21.11 -47.85 -63.06
CA GLY A 48 19.98 -48.42 -63.80
C GLY A 48 19.87 -49.94 -63.60
N PRO A 49 18.69 -50.53 -63.82
CA PRO A 49 18.51 -51.96 -63.67
C PRO A 49 19.18 -52.68 -64.85
N TYR A 50 19.98 -53.71 -64.55
CA TYR A 50 20.42 -54.70 -65.51
C TYR A 50 19.54 -55.95 -65.38
N SER A 51 19.42 -56.74 -66.46
CA SER A 51 18.54 -57.92 -66.59
C SER A 51 18.77 -59.05 -65.56
N SER A 52 19.71 -58.90 -64.63
CA SER A 52 20.08 -59.86 -63.59
C SER A 52 19.65 -59.48 -62.16
N GLY A 53 18.68 -58.58 -61.98
CA GLY A 53 17.89 -58.55 -60.73
C GLY A 53 18.51 -57.84 -59.52
N SER A 54 19.39 -56.85 -59.69
CA SER A 54 19.72 -55.91 -58.60
C SER A 54 19.76 -54.48 -59.13
N SER A 55 18.87 -53.64 -58.58
CA SER A 55 18.50 -52.34 -59.15
C SER A 55 19.45 -51.19 -58.82
N TYR A 56 20.51 -51.42 -58.03
CA TYR A 56 21.46 -50.37 -57.64
C TYR A 56 22.89 -50.92 -57.55
N ARG A 57 23.81 -50.39 -58.36
CA ARG A 57 25.26 -50.63 -58.26
C ARG A 57 25.94 -49.28 -58.02
N GLY A 58 26.89 -49.24 -57.08
CA GLY A 58 27.69 -48.05 -56.81
C GLY A 58 28.88 -47.91 -57.76
N LEU A 59 29.52 -46.75 -57.73
CA LEU A 59 30.84 -46.56 -58.33
C LEU A 59 31.91 -47.01 -57.33
N LEU A 60 32.73 -47.99 -57.72
CA LEU A 60 33.93 -48.34 -56.96
C LEU A 60 35.11 -47.55 -57.54
N PRO A 61 35.63 -46.53 -56.85
CA PRO A 61 36.87 -45.86 -57.28
C PRO A 61 38.08 -46.79 -57.12
N PRO A 62 39.24 -46.47 -57.73
CA PRO A 62 40.45 -47.29 -57.59
C PRO A 62 40.76 -47.61 -56.13
N THR A 63 40.88 -48.90 -55.82
CA THR A 63 41.18 -49.40 -54.48
C THR A 63 42.70 -49.53 -54.32
N VAL A 64 43.27 -48.82 -53.35
CA VAL A 64 44.71 -48.80 -53.10
C VAL A 64 44.99 -48.88 -51.60
N THR A 65 46.11 -49.46 -51.18
CA THR A 65 46.58 -49.33 -49.79
C THR A 65 47.14 -47.92 -49.53
N THR A 66 47.34 -47.56 -48.26
CA THR A 66 47.98 -46.27 -47.90
C THR A 66 49.37 -46.13 -48.53
N THR A 67 50.12 -47.23 -48.61
CA THR A 67 51.44 -47.29 -49.24
C THR A 67 51.34 -47.08 -50.76
N GLN A 68 50.43 -47.78 -51.44
CA GLN A 68 50.23 -47.63 -52.89
C GLN A 68 49.73 -46.23 -53.26
N ARG A 69 48.83 -45.65 -52.46
CA ARG A 69 48.37 -44.27 -52.62
C ARG A 69 49.52 -43.27 -52.52
N GLY A 70 50.45 -43.48 -51.57
CA GLY A 70 51.64 -42.64 -51.41
C GLY A 70 52.64 -42.74 -52.57
N GLN A 71 52.54 -43.78 -53.41
CA GLN A 71 53.38 -43.99 -54.59
C GLN A 71 52.81 -43.38 -55.87
N ILE A 72 51.58 -42.86 -55.86
CA ILE A 72 51.00 -42.18 -57.01
C ILE A 72 51.83 -40.92 -57.26
N GLN A 73 52.59 -40.90 -58.35
CA GLN A 73 53.39 -39.72 -58.72
C GLN A 73 52.48 -38.65 -59.32
N ASN A 74 52.63 -37.41 -58.83
CA ASN A 74 51.88 -36.24 -59.29
C ASN A 74 50.35 -36.46 -59.33
N PRO A 75 49.71 -36.92 -58.24
CA PRO A 75 48.28 -37.20 -58.25
C PRO A 75 47.51 -35.90 -58.55
N ALA A 76 46.57 -35.95 -59.51
CA ALA A 76 45.76 -34.79 -59.83
C ALA A 76 45.01 -34.28 -58.58
N THR A 77 44.85 -32.96 -58.48
CA THR A 77 43.92 -32.37 -57.52
C THR A 77 42.51 -32.87 -57.84
N GLY A 78 41.81 -33.39 -56.84
CA GLY A 78 40.51 -34.05 -56.99
C GLY A 78 40.57 -35.56 -57.27
N LEU A 79 41.76 -36.18 -57.34
CA LEU A 79 41.88 -37.62 -57.51
C LEU A 79 41.23 -38.36 -56.33
N LEU A 80 40.24 -39.20 -56.63
CA LEU A 80 39.46 -39.96 -55.66
C LEU A 80 39.87 -41.44 -55.69
N VAL A 81 40.20 -41.99 -54.51
CA VAL A 81 40.57 -43.39 -54.33
C VAL A 81 39.84 -43.99 -53.13
N PHE A 82 39.67 -45.30 -53.09
CA PHE A 82 39.29 -46.00 -51.87
C PHE A 82 40.55 -46.58 -51.23
N ASN A 83 40.95 -46.05 -50.08
CA ASN A 83 42.10 -46.55 -49.35
C ASN A 83 41.70 -47.79 -48.54
N THR A 84 42.16 -48.96 -48.97
CA THR A 84 41.79 -50.25 -48.36
C THR A 84 42.45 -50.46 -47.00
N SER A 85 43.56 -49.79 -46.71
CA SER A 85 44.21 -49.85 -45.39
C SER A 85 43.41 -49.09 -44.33
N THR A 86 42.75 -48.00 -44.71
CA THR A 86 41.93 -47.16 -43.82
C THR A 86 40.42 -47.38 -44.03
N GLN A 87 40.05 -48.23 -45.00
CA GLN A 87 38.67 -48.57 -45.39
C GLN A 87 37.78 -47.37 -45.70
N GLN A 88 38.34 -46.33 -46.32
CA GLN A 88 37.62 -45.08 -46.60
C GLN A 88 37.93 -44.52 -47.98
N ILE A 89 37.02 -43.71 -48.51
CA ILE A 89 37.29 -42.89 -49.70
C ILE A 89 38.20 -41.73 -49.30
N GLU A 90 39.23 -41.46 -50.08
CA GLU A 90 40.15 -40.33 -49.91
C GLU A 90 40.23 -39.52 -51.21
N VAL A 91 40.33 -38.20 -51.09
CA VAL A 91 40.51 -37.30 -52.24
C VAL A 91 41.79 -36.50 -52.05
N ASN A 92 42.60 -36.35 -53.11
CA ASN A 92 43.71 -35.41 -53.09
C ASN A 92 43.19 -33.97 -53.19
N THR A 93 43.17 -33.24 -52.09
CA THR A 93 42.80 -31.81 -52.05
C THR A 93 44.00 -30.88 -52.20
N GLY A 94 45.22 -31.44 -52.21
CA GLY A 94 46.47 -30.72 -52.44
C GLY A 94 46.80 -30.55 -53.92
N THR A 95 48.05 -30.18 -54.21
CA THR A 95 48.56 -30.06 -55.58
C THR A 95 49.26 -31.34 -56.03
N PRO A 96 49.51 -31.54 -57.33
CA PRO A 96 50.28 -32.69 -57.81
C PRO A 96 51.67 -32.83 -57.16
N THR A 97 52.35 -31.72 -56.88
CA THR A 97 53.67 -31.70 -56.24
C THR A 97 53.63 -31.70 -54.71
N GLY A 98 52.43 -31.59 -54.12
CA GLY A 98 52.20 -31.59 -52.67
C GLY A 98 50.83 -32.17 -52.34
N PRO A 99 50.64 -33.49 -52.48
CA PRO A 99 49.34 -34.10 -52.28
C PRO A 99 48.89 -34.09 -50.82
N VAL A 100 47.63 -33.73 -50.61
CA VAL A 100 46.96 -33.77 -49.31
C VAL A 100 45.78 -34.73 -49.44
N TRP A 101 45.88 -35.90 -48.84
CA TRP A 101 44.84 -36.92 -48.90
C TRP A 101 43.84 -36.68 -47.77
N THR A 102 42.64 -36.22 -48.12
CA THR A 102 41.56 -35.95 -47.18
C THR A 102 40.57 -37.12 -47.15
N PRO A 103 40.37 -37.77 -45.98
CA PRO A 103 39.33 -38.78 -45.79
C PRO A 103 37.91 -38.27 -46.06
N GLY A 104 37.04 -39.14 -46.56
CA GLY A 104 35.59 -38.93 -46.64
C GLY A 104 35.14 -38.07 -47.82
N GLY A 105 35.76 -38.24 -49.00
CA GLY A 105 35.51 -37.52 -50.26
C GLY A 105 34.17 -36.77 -50.37
N VAL A 106 34.26 -35.49 -50.80
CA VAL A 106 33.30 -34.39 -50.57
C VAL A 106 33.41 -33.87 -49.14
N ALA A 107 34.16 -32.78 -48.98
CA ALA A 107 34.14 -32.01 -47.75
C ALA A 107 32.68 -31.66 -47.42
N SER A 108 32.10 -32.36 -46.45
CA SER A 108 31.05 -31.76 -45.65
C SER A 108 31.69 -30.50 -45.06
N THR A 109 31.24 -29.34 -45.51
CA THR A 109 31.52 -28.05 -44.87
C THR A 109 30.84 -27.94 -43.49
N SER A 110 30.65 -29.05 -42.78
CA SER A 110 30.47 -29.03 -41.34
C SER A 110 31.85 -28.82 -40.71
N GLY A 111 32.29 -27.55 -40.70
CA GLY A 111 33.46 -27.15 -39.94
C GLY A 111 33.32 -27.59 -38.48
N ASN A 112 34.46 -27.92 -37.88
CA ASN A 112 34.67 -28.25 -36.46
C ASN A 112 34.06 -27.18 -35.50
N GLY A 113 32.74 -27.18 -35.34
CA GLY A 113 32.04 -26.24 -34.46
C GLY A 113 30.51 -26.29 -34.47
N ALA A 114 29.88 -27.25 -35.15
CA ALA A 114 28.42 -27.38 -35.14
C ALA A 114 27.95 -28.32 -34.01
N TRP A 115 27.01 -27.83 -33.20
CA TRP A 115 26.39 -28.55 -32.09
C TRP A 115 25.63 -29.78 -32.60
N SER A 116 25.88 -30.96 -31.99
CA SER A 116 25.05 -32.14 -32.21
C SER A 116 23.66 -31.94 -31.58
N ILE A 117 22.62 -31.90 -32.41
CA ILE A 117 21.23 -31.65 -32.02
C ILE A 117 20.53 -32.88 -31.40
N THR A 118 21.20 -34.03 -31.31
CA THR A 118 20.59 -35.29 -30.83
C THR A 118 20.94 -35.64 -29.38
N GLY A 119 21.76 -34.82 -28.70
CA GLY A 119 22.28 -35.13 -27.37
C GLY A 119 23.40 -36.19 -27.39
N ASN A 120 24.21 -36.22 -26.34
CA ASN A 120 25.32 -37.16 -26.17
C ASN A 120 24.94 -38.24 -25.14
N ALA A 121 25.13 -39.52 -25.46
CA ALA A 121 25.03 -40.61 -24.49
C ALA A 121 26.31 -40.67 -23.62
N GLY A 122 26.17 -40.90 -22.30
CA GLY A 122 27.32 -41.07 -21.39
C GLY A 122 27.98 -39.78 -20.89
N THR A 123 27.21 -38.76 -20.51
CA THR A 123 27.74 -37.45 -20.13
C THR A 123 28.50 -37.47 -18.78
N GLY A 124 29.83 -37.40 -18.83
CA GLY A 124 30.69 -37.06 -17.68
C GLY A 124 30.95 -35.55 -17.58
N ASN A 125 31.84 -35.12 -16.67
CA ASN A 125 32.18 -33.71 -16.41
C ASN A 125 32.71 -32.92 -17.64
N THR A 126 32.96 -33.59 -18.77
CA THR A 126 33.44 -33.02 -20.04
C THR A 126 32.33 -32.87 -21.09
N SER A 127 31.11 -33.31 -20.80
CA SER A 127 29.96 -33.23 -21.71
C SER A 127 28.96 -32.19 -21.21
N PHE A 128 29.21 -30.92 -21.54
CA PHE A 128 28.32 -29.82 -21.15
C PHE A 128 27.99 -28.91 -22.34
N LEU A 129 26.81 -28.30 -22.26
CA LEU A 129 26.39 -27.21 -23.14
C LEU A 129 26.94 -25.89 -22.57
N GLY A 130 28.08 -25.42 -23.08
CA GLY A 130 28.77 -24.23 -22.56
C GLY A 130 29.99 -23.81 -23.37
N THR A 131 30.71 -22.81 -22.87
CA THR A 131 31.98 -22.29 -23.41
C THR A 131 33.16 -22.80 -22.56
N THR A 132 34.34 -22.93 -23.16
CA THR A 132 35.58 -23.35 -22.47
C THR A 132 36.42 -22.18 -21.96
N ASP A 133 36.06 -20.95 -22.34
CA ASP A 133 36.64 -19.69 -21.92
C ASP A 133 35.60 -18.83 -21.18
N ASN A 134 36.02 -17.68 -20.62
CA ASN A 134 35.12 -16.78 -19.90
C ASN A 134 34.29 -15.89 -20.84
N VAL A 135 33.74 -16.49 -21.90
CA VAL A 135 32.87 -15.81 -22.87
C VAL A 135 31.42 -16.27 -22.64
N PRO A 136 30.43 -15.35 -22.60
CA PRO A 136 29.04 -15.73 -22.36
C PRO A 136 28.45 -16.68 -23.42
N LEU A 137 27.79 -17.75 -22.97
CA LEU A 137 26.95 -18.59 -23.83
C LEU A 137 25.67 -17.83 -24.22
N ARG A 138 25.35 -17.75 -25.52
CA ARG A 138 24.16 -17.04 -26.04
C ARG A 138 23.21 -17.96 -26.81
N PHE A 139 21.93 -17.89 -26.50
CA PHE A 139 20.84 -18.51 -27.26
C PHE A 139 20.20 -17.46 -28.17
N ARG A 140 19.79 -17.85 -29.39
CA ARG A 140 19.08 -16.96 -30.31
C ARG A 140 17.84 -17.62 -30.90
N VAL A 141 16.82 -16.81 -31.17
CA VAL A 141 15.64 -17.19 -31.96
C VAL A 141 15.47 -16.14 -33.06
N ASN A 142 15.40 -16.56 -34.32
CA ASN A 142 15.35 -15.64 -35.47
C ASN A 142 16.45 -14.56 -35.45
N ASN A 143 17.68 -14.96 -35.13
CA ASN A 143 18.85 -14.07 -34.96
C ASN A 143 18.73 -12.99 -33.86
N GLN A 144 17.72 -13.06 -33.00
CA GLN A 144 17.57 -12.19 -31.83
C GLN A 144 18.07 -12.88 -30.56
N ASN A 145 18.55 -12.12 -29.57
CA ASN A 145 18.96 -12.67 -28.28
C ASN A 145 17.77 -13.38 -27.62
N ALA A 146 17.96 -14.61 -27.18
CA ALA A 146 16.93 -15.42 -26.51
C ALA A 146 17.44 -16.05 -25.20
N GLY A 147 18.73 -15.91 -24.91
CA GLY A 147 19.29 -16.25 -23.62
C GLY A 147 20.78 -15.93 -23.54
N ARG A 148 21.27 -15.69 -22.33
CA ARG A 148 22.66 -15.31 -22.00
C ARG A 148 22.99 -15.87 -20.63
N ILE A 149 24.13 -16.54 -20.50
CA ILE A 149 24.73 -16.86 -19.19
C ILE A 149 26.10 -16.19 -19.17
N ASP A 150 26.28 -15.19 -18.32
CA ASP A 150 27.48 -14.35 -18.26
C ASP A 150 28.24 -14.57 -16.96
N ALA A 151 29.40 -15.21 -17.05
CA ALA A 151 30.26 -15.48 -15.90
C ALA A 151 31.12 -14.29 -15.45
N THR A 152 31.22 -13.22 -16.25
CA THR A 152 32.01 -12.03 -15.92
C THR A 152 31.16 -10.98 -15.21
N LEU A 153 29.99 -10.66 -15.76
CA LEU A 153 29.06 -9.70 -15.17
C LEU A 153 28.00 -10.36 -14.29
N TYR A 154 28.01 -11.70 -14.17
CA TYR A 154 27.06 -12.47 -13.37
C TYR A 154 25.59 -12.31 -13.79
N ASN A 155 25.35 -12.03 -15.08
CA ASN A 155 24.00 -11.83 -15.61
C ASN A 155 23.42 -13.12 -16.19
N LEU A 156 22.14 -13.35 -15.94
CA LEU A 156 21.33 -14.40 -16.55
C LEU A 156 20.21 -13.75 -17.38
N GLY A 157 20.08 -14.16 -18.63
CA GLY A 157 18.94 -13.84 -19.50
C GLY A 157 18.37 -15.13 -20.09
N LEU A 158 17.06 -15.34 -20.01
CA LEU A 158 16.36 -16.50 -20.57
C LEU A 158 14.98 -16.06 -21.09
N GLY A 159 14.77 -16.08 -22.41
CA GLY A 159 13.54 -15.64 -23.06
C GLY A 159 13.82 -14.79 -24.30
N TYR A 160 12.87 -14.77 -25.26
CA TYR A 160 13.02 -13.98 -26.47
C TYR A 160 13.18 -12.49 -26.14
N LEU A 161 14.28 -11.89 -26.59
CA LEU A 161 14.67 -10.51 -26.29
C LEU A 161 14.72 -10.24 -24.77
N ALA A 162 15.06 -11.24 -23.97
CA ALA A 162 15.38 -11.06 -22.55
C ALA A 162 16.82 -10.52 -22.41
N PHE A 163 16.99 -9.52 -21.54
CA PHE A 163 18.25 -8.86 -21.19
C PHE A 163 18.97 -8.16 -22.36
N ASN A 164 19.33 -6.89 -22.18
CA ASN A 164 20.13 -6.15 -23.16
C ASN A 164 21.54 -6.75 -23.32
N PRO A 165 21.96 -7.22 -24.51
CA PRO A 165 23.28 -7.82 -24.72
C PRO A 165 24.45 -6.84 -24.52
N THR A 166 24.23 -5.52 -24.57
CA THR A 166 25.27 -4.50 -24.38
C THR A 166 25.28 -3.85 -23.00
N ALA A 167 24.42 -4.29 -22.07
CA ALA A 167 24.42 -3.77 -20.71
C ALA A 167 25.75 -4.02 -19.99
N THR A 168 26.20 -3.01 -19.23
CA THR A 168 27.38 -3.06 -18.36
C THR A 168 27.02 -3.38 -16.91
N GLY A 169 25.73 -3.38 -16.57
CA GLY A 169 25.22 -3.74 -15.25
C GLY A 169 25.52 -5.20 -14.88
N GLN A 170 25.62 -5.46 -13.58
CA GLN A 170 26.07 -6.74 -13.02
C GLN A 170 24.99 -7.43 -12.19
N ALA A 171 25.10 -8.76 -12.06
CA ALA A 171 24.30 -9.60 -11.19
C ALA A 171 22.78 -9.49 -11.41
N ASN A 172 22.35 -9.37 -12.67
CA ASN A 172 20.94 -9.28 -13.04
C ASN A 172 20.40 -10.64 -13.51
N THR A 173 19.13 -10.92 -13.19
CA THR A 173 18.39 -12.08 -13.68
C THR A 173 17.20 -11.61 -14.50
N ALA A 174 17.08 -12.06 -15.76
CA ALA A 174 15.98 -11.76 -16.66
C ALA A 174 15.39 -13.06 -17.20
N ILE A 175 14.18 -13.40 -16.80
CA ILE A 175 13.47 -14.60 -17.23
C ILE A 175 12.12 -14.18 -17.80
N GLY A 176 11.88 -14.51 -19.07
CA GLY A 176 10.65 -14.16 -19.79
C GLY A 176 10.92 -13.22 -20.95
N THR A 177 10.03 -13.29 -21.93
CA THR A 177 10.12 -12.48 -23.16
C THR A 177 10.10 -10.98 -22.82
N TYR A 178 11.05 -10.23 -23.38
CA TYR A 178 11.23 -8.79 -23.15
C TYR A 178 11.57 -8.39 -21.68
N SER A 179 11.97 -9.33 -20.82
CA SER A 179 12.41 -8.96 -19.46
C SER A 179 13.76 -8.21 -19.51
N LEU A 180 13.90 -7.10 -18.78
CA LEU A 180 15.13 -6.27 -18.74
C LEU A 180 15.72 -5.88 -20.12
N TYR A 181 14.85 -5.66 -21.12
CA TYR A 181 15.27 -5.44 -22.51
C TYR A 181 16.08 -4.14 -22.71
N TYR A 182 15.75 -3.05 -22.00
CA TYR A 182 16.42 -1.75 -22.14
C TYR A 182 17.49 -1.45 -21.07
N LEU A 183 17.89 -2.44 -20.26
CA LEU A 183 18.90 -2.25 -19.21
C LEU A 183 20.22 -1.74 -19.82
N THR A 184 20.83 -0.71 -19.22
CA THR A 184 22.13 -0.18 -19.66
C THR A 184 23.21 -0.43 -18.61
N SER A 185 22.99 0.00 -17.36
CA SER A 185 24.03 -0.04 -16.30
C SER A 185 23.52 -0.40 -14.89
N GLY A 186 22.22 -0.67 -14.73
CA GLY A 186 21.66 -1.06 -13.44
C GLY A 186 22.14 -2.45 -12.98
N ASN A 187 22.39 -2.58 -11.67
CA ASN A 187 22.87 -3.81 -11.05
C ASN A 187 21.79 -4.50 -10.22
N TYR A 188 21.95 -5.80 -9.96
CA TYR A 188 21.16 -6.57 -8.98
C TYR A 188 19.64 -6.58 -9.25
N ASN A 189 19.22 -6.49 -10.51
CA ASN A 189 17.80 -6.56 -10.86
C ASN A 189 17.37 -8.02 -11.11
N THR A 190 16.20 -8.41 -10.59
CA THR A 190 15.55 -9.69 -10.86
C THR A 190 14.23 -9.45 -11.58
N ALA A 191 14.09 -9.90 -12.81
CA ALA A 191 12.89 -9.81 -13.63
C ALA A 191 12.42 -11.22 -14.02
N SER A 192 11.20 -11.57 -13.67
CA SER A 192 10.56 -12.84 -14.00
C SER A 192 9.15 -12.59 -14.52
N GLY A 193 8.92 -12.85 -15.81
CA GLY A 193 7.63 -12.64 -16.47
C GLY A 193 7.75 -11.86 -17.78
N PHE A 194 6.68 -11.90 -18.57
CA PHE A 194 6.58 -11.14 -19.81
C PHE A 194 6.72 -9.64 -19.52
N GLN A 195 7.69 -8.98 -20.14
CA GLN A 195 7.98 -7.54 -19.99
C GLN A 195 8.26 -7.06 -18.55
N ALA A 196 8.64 -7.94 -17.63
CA ALA A 196 9.07 -7.52 -16.29
C ALA A 196 10.33 -6.61 -16.40
N LEU A 197 10.30 -5.42 -15.78
CA LEU A 197 11.39 -4.42 -15.84
C LEU A 197 11.83 -4.02 -17.27
N HIS A 198 10.94 -4.07 -18.26
CA HIS A 198 11.28 -3.86 -19.68
C HIS A 198 12.02 -2.54 -19.96
N ASN A 199 11.54 -1.41 -19.43
CA ASN A 199 12.08 -0.07 -19.71
C ASN A 199 13.20 0.38 -18.74
N THR A 200 13.66 -0.49 -17.83
CA THR A 200 14.69 -0.10 -16.85
C THR A 200 16.00 0.12 -17.56
N THR A 201 16.64 1.28 -17.31
CA THR A 201 17.92 1.67 -17.92
C THR A 201 19.03 1.63 -16.88
N THR A 202 18.94 2.46 -15.83
CA THR A 202 19.97 2.59 -14.78
C THR A 202 19.51 2.16 -13.38
N GLY A 203 18.22 1.89 -13.20
CA GLY A 203 17.67 1.45 -11.91
C GLY A 203 18.33 0.17 -11.40
N ALA A 204 18.61 0.11 -10.10
CA ALA A 204 19.33 -1.00 -9.47
C ALA A 204 18.52 -1.64 -8.33
N GLY A 205 18.78 -2.92 -8.06
CA GLY A 205 18.20 -3.63 -6.92
C GLY A 205 16.68 -3.83 -7.00
N ASN A 206 16.10 -3.86 -8.21
CA ASN A 206 14.66 -4.07 -8.37
C ASN A 206 14.32 -5.56 -8.52
N THR A 207 13.24 -6.01 -7.89
CA THR A 207 12.66 -7.34 -8.09
C THR A 207 11.28 -7.20 -8.74
N ALA A 208 11.05 -7.83 -9.88
CA ALA A 208 9.78 -7.86 -10.59
C ALA A 208 9.41 -9.30 -10.94
N SER A 209 8.28 -9.78 -10.41
CA SER A 209 7.75 -11.12 -10.69
C SER A 209 6.28 -11.04 -11.09
N GLY A 210 6.00 -11.17 -12.37
CA GLY A 210 4.67 -11.05 -12.95
C GLY A 210 4.72 -10.38 -14.32
N ALA A 211 3.70 -10.63 -15.14
CA ALA A 211 3.61 -9.99 -16.45
C ALA A 211 3.44 -8.47 -16.28
N ALA A 212 4.30 -7.71 -16.96
CA ALA A 212 4.40 -6.26 -16.94
C ALA A 212 4.60 -5.61 -15.54
N ALA A 213 5.14 -6.37 -14.58
CA ALA A 213 5.56 -5.80 -13.29
C ALA A 213 6.75 -4.85 -13.49
N LEU A 214 6.67 -3.63 -12.93
CA LEU A 214 7.68 -2.57 -13.10
C LEU A 214 8.04 -2.25 -14.58
N VAL A 215 7.13 -2.48 -15.53
CA VAL A 215 7.43 -2.37 -16.98
C VAL A 215 7.93 -0.98 -17.39
N SER A 216 7.42 0.10 -16.77
CA SER A 216 7.79 1.49 -17.11
C SER A 216 8.97 2.03 -16.30
N ASN A 217 9.51 1.25 -15.35
CA ASN A 217 10.58 1.72 -14.47
C ASN A 217 11.78 2.09 -15.30
N SER A 218 12.28 3.33 -15.19
CA SER A 218 13.41 3.83 -15.98
C SER A 218 14.69 3.90 -15.14
N THR A 219 14.62 4.57 -13.98
CA THR A 219 15.76 4.88 -13.11
C THR A 219 15.50 4.53 -11.63
N GLY A 220 14.25 4.20 -11.27
CA GLY A 220 13.88 3.82 -9.92
C GLY A 220 14.62 2.57 -9.44
N SER A 221 14.99 2.57 -8.17
CA SER A 221 15.83 1.56 -7.54
C SER A 221 15.20 1.02 -6.25
N GLY A 222 15.57 -0.20 -5.88
CA GLY A 222 15.12 -0.85 -4.64
C GLY A 222 13.63 -1.22 -4.60
N ASN A 223 12.97 -1.34 -5.75
CA ASN A 223 11.54 -1.68 -5.79
C ASN A 223 11.31 -3.19 -5.86
N SER A 224 10.31 -3.69 -5.13
CA SER A 224 9.83 -5.07 -5.22
C SER A 224 8.39 -5.10 -5.74
N ALA A 225 8.15 -5.72 -6.88
CA ALA A 225 6.84 -5.84 -7.52
C ALA A 225 6.53 -7.31 -7.81
N VAL A 226 5.50 -7.85 -7.16
CA VAL A 226 5.09 -9.25 -7.32
C VAL A 226 3.60 -9.29 -7.61
N GLY A 227 3.23 -9.67 -8.83
CA GLY A 227 1.85 -9.64 -9.32
C GLY A 227 1.78 -9.15 -10.76
N ASN A 228 0.70 -9.48 -11.46
CA ASN A 228 0.45 -8.91 -12.78
C ASN A 228 0.25 -7.38 -12.65
N VAL A 229 1.00 -6.63 -13.48
CA VAL A 229 1.00 -5.15 -13.55
C VAL A 229 1.23 -4.44 -12.21
N ALA A 230 1.88 -5.08 -11.24
CA ALA A 230 2.32 -4.43 -10.01
C ALA A 230 3.38 -3.36 -10.34
N LEU A 231 3.24 -2.15 -9.80
CA LEU A 231 4.12 -0.99 -10.07
C LEU A 231 4.30 -0.67 -11.58
N GLN A 232 3.30 -0.95 -12.41
CA GLN A 232 3.40 -0.85 -13.88
C GLN A 232 3.90 0.51 -14.38
N SER A 233 3.40 1.60 -13.79
CA SER A 233 3.69 2.97 -14.22
C SER A 233 4.87 3.63 -13.50
N ASN A 234 5.59 2.92 -12.61
CA ASN A 234 6.72 3.52 -11.89
C ASN A 234 7.76 3.98 -12.89
N THR A 235 8.24 5.22 -12.81
CA THR A 235 9.27 5.74 -13.71
C THR A 235 10.59 5.97 -12.97
N SER A 236 10.53 6.62 -11.81
CA SER A 236 11.72 6.96 -10.99
C SER A 236 11.52 6.78 -9.48
N GLY A 237 10.34 6.32 -9.03
CA GLY A 237 10.08 6.03 -7.62
C GLY A 237 11.00 4.91 -7.08
N ASN A 238 11.40 5.04 -5.82
CA ASN A 238 12.37 4.17 -5.16
C ASN A 238 11.80 3.51 -3.91
N ASN A 239 12.36 2.35 -3.56
CA ASN A 239 12.10 1.65 -2.30
C ASN A 239 10.61 1.34 -2.06
N ASN A 240 9.88 0.98 -3.12
CA ASN A 240 8.47 0.59 -3.02
C ASN A 240 8.32 -0.94 -2.99
N ALA A 241 7.38 -1.46 -2.20
CA ALA A 241 7.04 -2.87 -2.14
C ALA A 241 5.57 -3.07 -2.55
N ALA A 242 5.32 -3.71 -3.68
CA ALA A 242 3.98 -3.98 -4.22
C ALA A 242 3.80 -5.49 -4.42
N LEU A 243 2.95 -6.12 -3.60
CA LEU A 243 2.62 -7.54 -3.64
C LEU A 243 1.11 -7.71 -3.86
N GLY A 244 0.73 -8.05 -5.08
CA GLY A 244 -0.66 -8.22 -5.48
C GLY A 244 -0.90 -7.81 -6.94
N ILE A 245 -1.98 -8.29 -7.53
CA ILE A 245 -2.41 -7.84 -8.86
C ILE A 245 -2.83 -6.37 -8.76
N ASN A 246 -2.36 -5.53 -9.69
CA ASN A 246 -2.59 -4.08 -9.71
C ASN A 246 -2.10 -3.30 -8.47
N ALA A 247 -1.31 -3.91 -7.58
CA ALA A 247 -0.75 -3.19 -6.43
C ALA A 247 0.16 -2.04 -6.91
N MET A 248 -0.12 -0.82 -6.46
CA MET A 248 0.57 0.41 -6.88
C MET A 248 0.66 0.62 -8.41
N GLN A 249 -0.35 0.17 -9.17
CA GLN A 249 -0.29 0.18 -10.63
C GLN A 249 0.12 1.54 -11.24
N LYS A 250 -0.43 2.64 -10.73
CA LYS A 250 -0.21 4.00 -11.28
C LYS A 250 0.91 4.81 -10.62
N ASN A 251 1.66 4.24 -9.67
CA ASN A 251 2.75 4.97 -9.00
C ASN A 251 3.75 5.41 -10.06
N SER A 252 4.08 6.70 -10.14
CA SER A 252 5.04 7.22 -11.11
C SER A 252 6.37 7.58 -10.44
N THR A 253 6.33 8.43 -9.41
CA THR A 253 7.52 8.95 -8.73
C THR A 253 7.51 8.77 -7.22
N GLY A 254 6.40 8.27 -6.64
CA GLY A 254 6.28 8.04 -5.20
C GLY A 254 7.29 7.02 -4.68
N ASN A 255 7.77 7.23 -3.46
CA ASN A 255 8.83 6.48 -2.79
C ASN A 255 8.35 5.91 -1.45
N TYR A 256 9.02 4.87 -0.99
CA TYR A 256 8.83 4.30 0.35
C TYR A 256 7.40 3.80 0.63
N ASN A 257 6.66 3.40 -0.41
CA ASN A 257 5.32 2.87 -0.24
C ASN A 257 5.32 1.35 -0.13
N THR A 258 4.46 0.81 0.74
CA THR A 258 4.19 -0.62 0.87
C THR A 258 2.74 -0.89 0.50
N ALA A 259 2.49 -1.78 -0.46
CA ALA A 259 1.17 -2.20 -0.90
C ALA A 259 1.11 -3.74 -0.95
N VAL A 260 0.29 -4.35 -0.12
CA VAL A 260 0.12 -5.79 -0.03
C VAL A 260 -1.36 -6.13 -0.15
N GLY A 261 -1.77 -6.71 -1.27
CA GLY A 261 -3.17 -6.98 -1.60
C GLY A 261 -3.49 -6.59 -3.04
N ALA A 262 -4.53 -7.20 -3.61
CA ALA A 262 -4.99 -6.80 -4.93
C ALA A 262 -5.52 -5.36 -4.90
N SER A 263 -5.07 -4.55 -5.85
CA SER A 263 -5.42 -3.13 -5.99
C SER A 263 -5.09 -2.23 -4.78
N ALA A 264 -4.23 -2.68 -3.85
CA ALA A 264 -3.72 -1.81 -2.78
C ALA A 264 -2.90 -0.65 -3.38
N LEU A 265 -3.17 0.59 -2.96
CA LEU A 265 -2.55 1.82 -3.50
C LEU A 265 -2.63 1.96 -5.03
N GLN A 266 -3.64 1.36 -5.69
CA GLN A 266 -3.69 1.26 -7.15
C GLN A 266 -3.47 2.59 -7.89
N ASN A 267 -4.10 3.67 -7.43
CA ASN A 267 -4.04 4.98 -8.09
C ASN A 267 -3.01 5.96 -7.48
N ASN A 268 -2.12 5.49 -6.58
CA ASN A 268 -1.03 6.33 -6.07
C ASN A 268 -0.23 6.88 -7.24
N THR A 269 0.00 8.20 -7.34
CA THR A 269 0.79 8.78 -8.43
C THR A 269 2.14 9.22 -7.93
N THR A 270 2.17 10.20 -7.02
CA THR A 270 3.41 10.81 -6.52
C THR A 270 3.56 10.73 -5.01
N ALA A 271 2.61 10.10 -4.31
CA ALA A 271 2.63 10.12 -2.86
C ALA A 271 3.70 9.18 -2.27
N ASP A 272 4.25 9.61 -1.13
CA ASP A 272 5.35 8.93 -0.44
C ASP A 272 4.88 8.31 0.89
N ALA A 273 5.63 7.31 1.35
CA ALA A 273 5.58 6.77 2.72
C ALA A 273 4.21 6.22 3.15
N ASN A 274 3.41 5.67 2.24
CA ASN A 274 2.15 5.01 2.58
C ASN A 274 2.32 3.50 2.81
N THR A 275 1.57 2.94 3.77
CA THR A 275 1.45 1.49 3.98
C THR A 275 0.01 1.07 3.77
N ALA A 276 -0.25 0.21 2.79
CA ALA A 276 -1.55 -0.36 2.47
C ALA A 276 -1.50 -1.88 2.47
N ILE A 277 -2.24 -2.53 3.36
CA ILE A 277 -2.28 -3.99 3.50
C ILE A 277 -3.74 -4.43 3.50
N GLY A 278 -4.20 -5.02 2.40
CA GLY A 278 -5.58 -5.45 2.20
C GLY A 278 -6.03 -5.26 0.75
N HIS A 279 -7.09 -5.94 0.37
CA HIS A 279 -7.76 -5.68 -0.91
C HIS A 279 -8.30 -4.24 -0.92
N ASN A 280 -7.99 -3.47 -1.96
CA ASN A 280 -8.38 -2.06 -2.14
C ASN A 280 -7.99 -1.09 -1.01
N ALA A 281 -7.06 -1.45 -0.11
CA ALA A 281 -6.55 -0.52 0.89
C ALA A 281 -5.89 0.69 0.19
N LEU A 282 -6.30 1.92 0.53
CA LEU A 282 -5.84 3.17 -0.10
C LEU A 282 -5.98 3.19 -1.66
N ALA A 283 -6.96 2.50 -2.23
CA ALA A 283 -7.04 2.27 -3.68
C ALA A 283 -7.04 3.55 -4.55
N VAL A 284 -7.65 4.64 -4.09
CA VAL A 284 -7.76 5.89 -4.86
C VAL A 284 -6.82 7.01 -4.41
N ASN A 285 -5.90 6.73 -3.48
CA ASN A 285 -4.92 7.73 -3.00
C ASN A 285 -4.12 8.28 -4.18
N THR A 286 -4.05 9.61 -4.33
CA THR A 286 -3.28 10.25 -5.40
C THR A 286 -2.01 10.89 -4.86
N THR A 287 -2.15 11.82 -3.92
CA THR A 287 -1.02 12.61 -3.38
C THR A 287 -0.88 12.54 -1.86
N GLY A 288 -1.85 11.94 -1.15
CA GLY A 288 -1.81 11.77 0.29
C GLY A 288 -0.64 10.90 0.77
N TYR A 289 0.11 11.38 1.75
CA TYR A 289 1.35 10.75 2.24
C TYR A 289 1.24 10.31 3.71
N VAL A 290 2.14 9.42 4.14
CA VAL A 290 2.24 8.96 5.55
C VAL A 290 0.92 8.38 6.08
N ASN A 291 0.16 7.70 5.22
CA ASN A 291 -1.02 6.96 5.64
C ASN A 291 -0.70 5.49 5.92
N VAL A 292 -1.35 4.91 6.93
CA VAL A 292 -1.33 3.48 7.24
C VAL A 292 -2.75 2.95 7.10
N ALA A 293 -2.97 2.00 6.20
CA ALA A 293 -4.24 1.34 5.95
C ALA A 293 -4.05 -0.18 6.01
N VAL A 294 -4.64 -0.84 7.01
CA VAL A 294 -4.55 -2.28 7.22
C VAL A 294 -5.95 -2.87 7.36
N GLY A 295 -6.41 -3.56 6.33
CA GLY A 295 -7.75 -4.11 6.22
C GLY A 295 -8.29 -3.98 4.79
N GLU A 296 -9.25 -4.82 4.43
CA GLU A 296 -9.99 -4.65 3.18
C GLU A 296 -10.76 -3.32 3.19
N ASP A 297 -10.63 -2.55 2.10
CA ASP A 297 -11.22 -1.22 1.91
C ASP A 297 -10.86 -0.18 2.99
N ALA A 298 -9.78 -0.39 3.77
CA ALA A 298 -9.29 0.61 4.71
C ALA A 298 -8.80 1.85 3.94
N LEU A 299 -9.29 3.06 4.30
CA LEU A 299 -8.96 4.32 3.62
C LEU A 299 -9.19 4.31 2.09
N SER A 300 -10.13 3.50 1.59
CA SER A 300 -10.28 3.24 0.15
C SER A 300 -10.63 4.46 -0.70
N SER A 301 -11.26 5.49 -0.13
CA SER A 301 -11.62 6.75 -0.81
C SER A 301 -10.65 7.91 -0.59
N ASN A 302 -9.51 7.69 0.09
CA ASN A 302 -8.54 8.76 0.35
C ASN A 302 -7.98 9.29 -0.95
N ILE A 303 -7.95 10.61 -1.14
CA ILE A 303 -7.40 11.27 -2.33
C ILE A 303 -6.08 11.95 -1.95
N ASP A 304 -6.16 12.94 -1.05
CA ASP A 304 -5.03 13.79 -0.65
C ASP A 304 -4.85 13.87 0.89
N GLY A 305 -5.69 13.17 1.66
CA GLY A 305 -5.54 13.07 3.12
C GLY A 305 -4.20 12.43 3.50
N HIS A 306 -3.61 12.88 4.60
CA HIS A 306 -2.29 12.45 5.08
C HIS A 306 -2.28 12.22 6.60
N ASP A 307 -1.25 11.54 7.09
CA ASP A 307 -1.07 11.22 8.51
C ASP A 307 -2.27 10.46 9.12
N ASN A 308 -2.98 9.65 8.31
CA ASN A 308 -4.08 8.84 8.81
C ASN A 308 -3.63 7.41 9.13
N VAL A 309 -4.13 6.84 10.23
CA VAL A 309 -3.95 5.45 10.60
C VAL A 309 -5.32 4.77 10.60
N SER A 310 -5.49 3.75 9.77
CA SER A 310 -6.73 3.00 9.59
C SER A 310 -6.45 1.51 9.67
N VAL A 311 -6.98 0.85 10.70
CA VAL A 311 -6.75 -0.57 10.98
C VAL A 311 -8.09 -1.27 11.23
N GLY A 312 -8.56 -2.01 10.24
CA GLY A 312 -9.84 -2.73 10.26
C GLY A 312 -10.53 -2.74 8.90
N ASN A 313 -11.35 -3.74 8.65
CA ASN A 313 -12.17 -3.81 7.43
C ASN A 313 -13.11 -2.58 7.35
N THR A 314 -13.06 -1.88 6.21
CA THR A 314 -13.81 -0.67 5.87
C THR A 314 -13.69 0.45 6.93
N SER A 315 -12.55 0.52 7.62
CA SER A 315 -12.26 1.62 8.54
C SER A 315 -11.80 2.86 7.76
N LEU A 316 -12.30 4.02 8.16
CA LEU A 316 -11.98 5.31 7.55
C LEU A 316 -12.20 5.37 6.03
N ALA A 317 -13.12 4.55 5.50
CA ALA A 317 -13.25 4.25 4.07
C ALA A 317 -13.71 5.44 3.21
N ASP A 318 -14.52 6.35 3.76
CA ASP A 318 -15.08 7.49 3.02
C ASP A 318 -14.19 8.76 3.15
N ASN A 319 -13.03 8.67 3.81
CA ASN A 319 -12.13 9.81 4.00
C ASN A 319 -11.56 10.23 2.67
N THR A 320 -11.72 11.50 2.28
CA THR A 320 -11.20 12.04 1.02
C THR A 320 -10.02 12.98 1.25
N GLN A 321 -10.12 13.87 2.25
CA GLN A 321 -9.14 14.92 2.54
C GLN A 321 -8.82 15.06 4.05
N GLY A 322 -9.49 14.30 4.93
CA GLY A 322 -9.21 14.34 6.35
C GLY A 322 -7.77 13.91 6.67
N LEU A 323 -7.20 14.49 7.72
CA LEU A 323 -5.81 14.27 8.14
C LEU A 323 -5.70 13.98 9.62
N GLY A 324 -4.63 13.30 10.02
CA GLY A 324 -4.31 13.06 11.43
C GLY A 324 -5.35 12.18 12.15
N ASN A 325 -6.15 11.38 11.43
CA ASN A 325 -7.16 10.53 12.04
C ASN A 325 -6.59 9.16 12.39
N VAL A 326 -6.98 8.62 13.53
CA VAL A 326 -6.68 7.24 13.95
C VAL A 326 -7.99 6.48 14.06
N ALA A 327 -8.16 5.43 13.27
CA ALA A 327 -9.30 4.53 13.28
C ALA A 327 -8.81 3.08 13.44
N ALA A 328 -9.18 2.41 14.52
CA ALA A 328 -8.87 1.00 14.73
C ALA A 328 -10.12 0.22 15.16
N GLY A 329 -10.59 -0.66 14.30
CA GLY A 329 -11.81 -1.43 14.48
C GLY A 329 -12.57 -1.59 13.17
N ASN A 330 -13.42 -2.63 13.08
CA ASN A 330 -14.26 -2.80 11.90
C ASN A 330 -15.22 -1.61 11.76
N VAL A 331 -15.23 -0.98 10.58
CA VAL A 331 -16.08 0.18 10.27
C VAL A 331 -15.87 1.40 11.18
N ALA A 332 -14.73 1.47 11.89
CA ALA A 332 -14.38 2.63 12.71
C ALA A 332 -14.19 3.88 11.82
N LEU A 333 -14.79 5.00 12.23
CA LEU A 333 -14.70 6.30 11.57
C LEU A 333 -15.04 6.26 10.06
N ARG A 334 -15.84 5.28 9.62
CA ARG A 334 -16.09 4.99 8.20
C ARG A 334 -16.57 6.20 7.41
N SER A 335 -17.55 6.94 7.93
CA SER A 335 -18.20 8.04 7.20
C SER A 335 -17.44 9.36 7.27
N ASN A 336 -16.25 9.40 7.87
CA ASN A 336 -15.45 10.63 7.90
C ASN A 336 -15.02 10.97 6.48
N THR A 337 -15.30 12.19 6.02
CA THR A 337 -14.92 12.68 4.69
C THR A 337 -13.75 13.66 4.79
N THR A 338 -13.90 14.71 5.60
CA THR A 338 -12.91 15.78 5.76
C THR A 338 -12.52 16.06 7.21
N GLY A 339 -13.15 15.39 8.19
CA GLY A 339 -12.82 15.56 9.60
C GLY A 339 -11.37 15.20 9.91
N GLN A 340 -10.81 15.86 10.91
CA GLN A 340 -9.38 15.83 11.24
C GLN A 340 -9.13 15.56 12.72
N TYR A 341 -7.97 14.97 13.01
CA TYR A 341 -7.49 14.74 14.38
C TYR A 341 -8.48 13.95 15.26
N ASN A 342 -9.20 13.01 14.67
CA ASN A 342 -10.13 12.15 15.39
C ASN A 342 -9.45 10.82 15.79
N SER A 343 -9.78 10.31 16.97
CA SER A 343 -9.33 9.00 17.46
C SER A 343 -10.53 8.09 17.69
N ALA A 344 -10.67 7.04 16.89
CA ALA A 344 -11.76 6.06 16.94
C ALA A 344 -11.21 4.66 17.17
N LEU A 345 -11.39 4.13 18.39
CA LEU A 345 -10.89 2.81 18.78
C LEU A 345 -12.07 1.92 19.19
N GLY A 346 -12.39 0.92 18.36
CA GLY A 346 -13.50 -0.01 18.54
C GLY A 346 -14.35 -0.15 17.27
N THR A 347 -15.07 -1.26 17.17
CA THR A 347 -16.03 -1.48 16.07
C THR A 347 -17.05 -0.35 16.03
N GLN A 348 -17.25 0.28 14.86
CA GLN A 348 -18.15 1.43 14.67
C GLN A 348 -17.89 2.64 15.59
N ALA A 349 -16.69 2.77 16.19
CA ALA A 349 -16.32 3.99 16.90
C ALA A 349 -16.30 5.18 15.93
N LEU A 350 -16.88 6.32 16.31
CA LEU A 350 -17.09 7.51 15.47
C LEU A 350 -17.74 7.23 14.09
N TYR A 351 -18.50 6.15 13.93
CA TYR A 351 -19.06 5.74 12.63
C TYR A 351 -19.76 6.89 11.88
N TYR A 352 -20.53 7.70 12.60
CA TYR A 352 -21.34 8.80 12.07
C TYR A 352 -20.61 10.16 11.93
N ASN A 353 -19.33 10.25 12.30
CA ASN A 353 -18.57 11.49 12.15
C ASN A 353 -18.23 11.71 10.68
N THR A 354 -18.72 12.81 10.07
CA THR A 354 -18.44 13.13 8.67
C THR A 354 -17.39 14.23 8.54
N THR A 355 -17.57 15.38 9.19
CA THR A 355 -16.62 16.52 9.13
C THR A 355 -16.14 17.01 10.51
N GLY A 356 -16.56 16.35 11.60
CA GLY A 356 -16.19 16.73 12.95
C GLY A 356 -14.70 16.53 13.24
N ASN A 357 -14.15 17.37 14.12
CA ASN A 357 -12.71 17.42 14.40
C ASN A 357 -12.39 17.19 15.90
N PHE A 358 -11.18 16.71 16.19
CA PHE A 358 -10.69 16.59 17.57
C PHE A 358 -11.57 15.70 18.47
N ASN A 359 -12.25 14.71 17.90
CA ASN A 359 -13.09 13.81 18.68
C ASN A 359 -12.34 12.55 19.09
N THR A 360 -12.62 12.06 20.28
CA THR A 360 -12.11 10.79 20.79
C THR A 360 -13.27 9.85 21.07
N ALA A 361 -13.27 8.65 20.49
CA ALA A 361 -14.19 7.59 20.85
C ALA A 361 -13.43 6.29 21.12
N LEU A 362 -13.63 5.73 22.31
CA LEU A 362 -13.05 4.47 22.74
C LEU A 362 -14.16 3.51 23.18
N GLY A 363 -14.43 2.49 22.37
CA GLY A 363 -15.46 1.49 22.62
C GLY A 363 -16.26 1.14 21.36
N CYS A 364 -16.88 -0.03 21.37
CA CYS A 364 -17.83 -0.40 20.32
C CYS A 364 -18.95 0.63 20.27
N ASN A 365 -19.22 1.19 19.08
CA ASN A 365 -20.31 2.12 18.86
C ASN A 365 -20.20 3.38 19.75
N ALA A 366 -19.00 3.78 20.15
CA ALA A 366 -18.78 5.04 20.86
C ALA A 366 -18.71 6.20 19.86
N GLY A 367 -19.22 7.39 20.22
CA GLY A 367 -19.12 8.58 19.36
C GLY A 367 -20.45 9.30 19.13
N PRO A 368 -20.59 10.06 18.03
CA PRO A 368 -21.78 10.84 17.81
C PRO A 368 -23.06 10.00 17.67
N LEU A 369 -24.14 10.57 18.21
CA LEU A 369 -25.45 9.93 18.27
C LEU A 369 -26.13 9.78 16.91
N GLN A 370 -25.84 10.68 15.96
CA GLN A 370 -26.47 10.75 14.64
C GLN A 370 -25.46 11.14 13.55
N ALA A 371 -25.80 10.78 12.30
CA ALA A 371 -25.08 11.20 11.10
C ALA A 371 -25.01 12.74 10.99
N ASN A 372 -23.90 13.25 10.44
CA ASN A 372 -23.68 14.70 10.19
C ASN A 372 -23.73 15.60 11.43
N SER A 373 -23.45 15.03 12.60
CA SER A 373 -23.43 15.78 13.86
C SER A 373 -22.27 16.78 13.95
N ASN A 374 -21.24 16.65 13.09
CA ASN A 374 -20.08 17.55 12.95
C ASN A 374 -19.49 17.99 14.30
N LEU A 375 -19.56 17.09 15.29
CA LEU A 375 -19.17 17.40 16.65
C LEU A 375 -17.68 17.71 16.66
N THR A 376 -17.28 18.62 17.54
CA THR A 376 -15.88 19.01 17.70
C THR A 376 -15.50 18.95 19.16
N ASN A 377 -14.27 18.51 19.43
CA ASN A 377 -13.72 18.43 20.78
C ASN A 377 -14.60 17.59 21.73
N SER A 378 -15.10 16.45 21.24
CA SER A 378 -16.00 15.58 22.01
C SER A 378 -15.34 14.24 22.32
N THR A 379 -15.52 13.75 23.55
CA THR A 379 -14.92 12.50 24.03
C THR A 379 -16.01 11.51 24.47
N ALA A 380 -16.01 10.30 23.93
CA ALA A 380 -16.89 9.21 24.29
C ALA A 380 -16.07 7.98 24.69
N ILE A 381 -16.17 7.53 25.94
CA ILE A 381 -15.40 6.37 26.44
C ILE A 381 -16.35 5.34 27.02
N GLY A 382 -16.34 4.13 26.47
CA GLY A 382 -17.21 3.01 26.83
C GLY A 382 -18.04 2.53 25.64
N ALA A 383 -18.46 1.26 25.67
CA ALA A 383 -19.38 0.74 24.65
C ALA A 383 -20.68 1.53 24.65
N ASN A 384 -21.15 1.94 23.47
CA ASN A 384 -22.34 2.78 23.27
C ASN A 384 -22.30 4.15 23.98
N ALA A 385 -21.15 4.65 24.43
CA ALA A 385 -21.04 6.02 24.93
C ALA A 385 -21.33 6.99 23.78
N ARG A 386 -22.38 7.83 23.89
CA ARG A 386 -22.74 8.77 22.82
C ARG A 386 -22.60 10.21 23.23
N VAL A 387 -21.98 10.98 22.35
CA VAL A 387 -21.91 12.45 22.44
C VAL A 387 -22.94 13.08 21.51
N ASN A 388 -23.51 14.20 21.93
CA ASN A 388 -24.52 14.93 21.16
C ASN A 388 -24.27 16.44 21.07
N ALA A 389 -23.19 16.94 21.69
CA ALA A 389 -22.80 18.34 21.65
C ALA A 389 -21.27 18.48 21.59
N ASN A 390 -20.80 19.63 21.10
CA ASN A 390 -19.39 20.00 21.11
C ASN A 390 -18.87 20.15 22.54
N ASN A 391 -17.56 19.95 22.74
CA ASN A 391 -16.89 20.16 24.04
C ASN A 391 -17.46 19.28 25.17
N GLN A 392 -17.98 18.10 24.84
CA GLN A 392 -18.63 17.19 25.78
C GLN A 392 -17.75 15.96 26.06
N ILE A 393 -17.71 15.52 27.32
CA ILE A 393 -17.12 14.23 27.70
C ILE A 393 -18.24 13.33 28.22
N VAL A 394 -18.39 12.15 27.64
CA VAL A 394 -19.35 11.11 28.04
C VAL A 394 -18.59 9.83 28.42
N LEU A 395 -18.83 9.35 29.63
CA LEU A 395 -18.19 8.15 30.20
C LEU A 395 -19.24 7.05 30.40
N GLY A 396 -19.28 6.12 29.45
CA GLY A 396 -20.19 4.98 29.38
C GLY A 396 -21.56 5.31 28.79
N ASP A 397 -22.46 4.33 28.84
CA ASP A 397 -23.85 4.45 28.38
C ASP A 397 -24.83 4.65 29.55
N ASN A 398 -26.13 4.56 29.28
CA ASN A 398 -27.17 4.76 30.30
C ASN A 398 -27.28 3.61 31.31
N ASN A 399 -26.53 2.52 31.14
CA ASN A 399 -26.52 1.35 32.03
C ASN A 399 -25.40 1.42 33.09
N ILE A 400 -24.58 2.49 33.10
CA ILE A 400 -23.53 2.67 34.11
C ILE A 400 -24.13 2.87 35.52
N THR A 401 -23.73 2.02 36.46
CA THR A 401 -24.22 2.04 37.87
C THR A 401 -23.24 2.67 38.84
N SER A 402 -21.94 2.71 38.52
CA SER A 402 -20.94 3.37 39.36
C SER A 402 -19.74 3.85 38.54
N LEU A 403 -19.26 5.06 38.85
CA LEU A 403 -17.98 5.58 38.38
C LEU A 403 -16.99 5.52 39.54
N ARG A 404 -16.05 4.57 39.50
CA ARG A 404 -15.08 4.36 40.59
C ARG A 404 -13.74 5.03 40.25
N CYS A 405 -13.27 5.92 41.12
CA CYS A 405 -11.95 6.54 41.06
C CYS A 405 -11.32 6.56 42.46
N ASN A 406 -10.00 6.35 42.56
CA ASN A 406 -9.29 6.48 43.84
C ASN A 406 -9.20 7.95 44.30
N VAL A 407 -9.13 8.87 43.34
CA VAL A 407 -9.19 10.31 43.59
C VAL A 407 -10.65 10.72 43.76
N GLN A 408 -10.95 11.43 44.84
CA GLN A 408 -12.32 11.78 45.22
C GLN A 408 -12.81 13.12 44.64
N THR A 409 -11.97 13.85 43.91
CA THR A 409 -12.27 15.22 43.44
C THR A 409 -11.97 15.41 41.96
N ILE A 410 -12.81 16.21 41.30
CA ILE A 410 -12.52 16.86 40.02
C ILE A 410 -12.32 18.35 40.31
N SER A 411 -11.13 18.89 40.04
CA SER A 411 -10.76 20.27 40.38
C SER A 411 -10.77 21.18 39.16
N SER A 412 -11.18 22.43 39.35
CA SER A 412 -10.99 23.53 38.39
C SER A 412 -9.97 24.54 38.93
N LEU A 413 -9.26 25.24 38.04
CA LEU A 413 -8.36 26.32 38.42
C LEU A 413 -9.18 27.50 38.98
N SER A 414 -8.81 27.99 40.16
CA SER A 414 -9.60 28.99 40.90
C SER A 414 -8.72 30.03 41.62
N ASP A 415 -7.48 30.23 41.14
CA ASP A 415 -6.51 31.15 41.71
C ASP A 415 -6.97 32.61 41.60
N LYS A 416 -6.69 33.46 42.60
CA LYS A 416 -7.07 34.88 42.57
C LYS A 416 -6.46 35.61 41.38
N ARG A 417 -5.26 35.21 40.92
CA ARG A 417 -4.53 35.84 39.81
C ARG A 417 -5.25 35.70 38.47
N ILE A 418 -6.18 34.76 38.35
CA ILE A 418 -6.95 34.52 37.11
C ILE A 418 -8.40 35.02 37.20
N LYS A 419 -8.75 35.76 38.26
CA LYS A 419 -10.12 36.24 38.50
C LYS A 419 -10.17 37.76 38.44
N GLU A 420 -11.14 38.27 37.70
CA GLU A 420 -11.42 39.69 37.52
C GLU A 420 -12.81 40.02 38.10
N ASP A 421 -13.09 41.30 38.35
CA ASP A 421 -14.40 41.80 38.81
C ASP A 421 -15.04 41.06 40.00
N ILE A 422 -14.20 40.65 40.97
CA ILE A 422 -14.63 39.87 42.13
C ILE A 422 -15.61 40.68 42.99
N LYS A 423 -16.87 40.21 43.07
CA LYS A 423 -17.96 40.81 43.87
C LYS A 423 -18.54 39.79 44.86
N ALA A 424 -18.89 40.25 46.05
CA ALA A 424 -19.51 39.43 47.09
C ALA A 424 -21.06 39.51 47.03
N ASN A 425 -21.65 39.06 45.93
CA ASN A 425 -23.08 39.22 45.64
C ASN A 425 -23.82 37.90 45.35
N VAL A 426 -23.26 36.76 45.73
CA VAL A 426 -23.94 35.46 45.63
C VAL A 426 -25.22 35.50 46.48
N PRO A 427 -26.41 35.14 45.97
CA PRO A 427 -27.62 35.06 46.78
C PRO A 427 -27.59 33.85 47.73
N GLY A 428 -27.89 34.08 49.02
CA GLY A 428 -28.08 33.01 50.01
C GLY A 428 -29.55 32.57 50.13
N LEU A 429 -30.15 32.87 51.27
CA LEU A 429 -31.51 32.45 51.65
C LEU A 429 -32.55 32.82 50.60
N ARG A 430 -32.51 34.05 50.07
CA ARG A 430 -33.50 34.51 49.07
C ARG A 430 -33.61 33.61 47.83
N PHE A 431 -32.53 32.90 47.48
CA PHE A 431 -32.50 31.91 46.41
C PHE A 431 -32.82 30.51 46.95
N ILE A 432 -32.09 30.05 47.96
CA ILE A 432 -32.21 28.67 48.49
C ILE A 432 -33.63 28.36 48.98
N THR A 433 -34.33 29.31 49.62
CA THR A 433 -35.68 29.08 50.14
C THR A 433 -36.76 29.01 49.05
N LYS A 434 -36.42 29.33 47.80
CA LYS A 434 -37.32 29.16 46.64
C LYS A 434 -37.17 27.80 45.95
N LEU A 435 -36.17 27.00 46.34
CA LEU A 435 -35.93 25.69 45.75
C LEU A 435 -36.84 24.64 46.39
N THR A 436 -37.38 23.75 45.56
CA THR A 436 -38.25 22.66 46.00
C THR A 436 -37.56 21.31 45.80
N PRO A 437 -37.08 20.65 46.86
CA PRO A 437 -36.57 19.28 46.77
C PRO A 437 -37.69 18.31 46.38
N VAL A 438 -37.38 17.38 45.48
CA VAL A 438 -38.32 16.36 45.00
C VAL A 438 -37.65 14.99 45.00
N THR A 439 -38.46 13.94 45.06
CA THR A 439 -38.04 12.56 44.80
C THR A 439 -38.67 12.05 43.52
N TYR A 440 -37.91 11.31 42.71
CA TYR A 440 -38.38 10.85 41.39
C TYR A 440 -37.70 9.55 40.97
N TYR A 441 -38.36 8.83 40.06
CA TYR A 441 -37.76 7.75 39.27
C TYR A 441 -37.45 8.29 37.88
N ILE A 442 -36.29 7.95 37.32
CA ILE A 442 -35.98 8.29 35.93
C ILE A 442 -36.63 7.25 35.03
N ASN A 443 -37.49 7.68 34.11
CA ASN A 443 -37.98 6.80 33.06
C ASN A 443 -36.94 6.76 31.94
N LYS A 444 -36.15 5.67 31.90
CA LYS A 444 -35.01 5.54 30.99
C LYS A 444 -35.43 5.53 29.52
N THR A 445 -36.61 5.01 29.23
CA THR A 445 -37.18 5.05 27.87
C THR A 445 -37.47 6.49 27.40
N LYS A 446 -38.07 7.32 28.26
CA LYS A 446 -38.34 8.74 27.94
C LYS A 446 -37.06 9.56 27.88
N GLU A 447 -36.11 9.30 28.79
CA GLU A 447 -34.78 9.92 28.77
C GLU A 447 -34.10 9.65 27.42
N ALA A 448 -34.08 8.40 26.96
CA ALA A 448 -33.51 8.07 25.68
C ALA A 448 -34.24 8.68 24.49
N LYS A 449 -35.58 8.75 24.50
CA LYS A 449 -36.33 9.47 23.44
C LYS A 449 -36.00 10.96 23.43
N LEU A 450 -35.84 11.56 24.61
CA LEU A 450 -35.54 12.98 24.76
C LEU A 450 -34.12 13.29 24.25
N VAL A 451 -33.13 12.47 24.62
CA VAL A 451 -31.73 12.70 24.24
C VAL A 451 -31.39 12.10 22.87
N GLY A 452 -32.16 11.13 22.38
CA GLY A 452 -32.01 10.46 21.09
C GLY A 452 -31.24 9.13 21.12
N TYR A 453 -31.12 8.47 22.27
CA TYR A 453 -30.45 7.18 22.42
C TYR A 453 -31.25 6.01 21.84
N ALA A 454 -30.55 4.96 21.40
CA ALA A 454 -31.16 3.73 20.92
C ALA A 454 -31.94 3.04 22.06
N LEU A 455 -33.18 2.64 21.78
CA LEU A 455 -34.10 2.07 22.79
C LEU A 455 -33.79 0.61 23.13
N GLU A 456 -33.09 -0.10 22.25
CA GLU A 456 -32.85 -1.54 22.32
C GLU A 456 -31.90 -1.95 23.45
N SER A 457 -31.11 -1.01 24.00
CA SER A 457 -30.07 -1.25 25.01
C SER A 457 -30.47 -0.78 26.41
N ILE A 458 -31.71 -0.32 26.58
CA ILE A 458 -32.14 0.39 27.78
C ILE A 458 -32.79 -0.59 28.76
N HIS A 459 -32.23 -0.65 29.96
CA HIS A 459 -32.85 -1.33 31.08
C HIS A 459 -33.49 -0.28 31.98
N GLU A 460 -34.78 -0.43 32.26
CA GLU A 460 -35.44 0.43 33.24
C GLU A 460 -34.89 0.13 34.63
N ASP A 461 -34.31 1.15 35.25
CA ASP A 461 -33.89 1.12 36.64
C ASP A 461 -34.89 1.94 37.47
N LYS A 462 -35.52 1.27 38.44
CA LYS A 462 -36.46 1.91 39.39
C LYS A 462 -35.74 2.36 40.66
N THR A 463 -34.57 2.95 40.51
CA THR A 463 -33.88 3.60 41.62
C THR A 463 -34.58 4.91 41.96
N LEU A 464 -34.91 5.09 43.24
CA LEU A 464 -35.49 6.32 43.75
C LEU A 464 -34.36 7.36 43.91
N HIS A 465 -34.49 8.49 43.21
CA HIS A 465 -33.56 9.61 43.30
C HIS A 465 -34.18 10.75 44.11
N SER A 466 -33.32 11.58 44.72
CA SER A 466 -33.69 12.84 45.36
C SER A 466 -32.92 13.98 44.69
N GLY A 467 -33.59 15.10 44.41
CA GLY A 467 -32.98 16.19 43.66
C GLY A 467 -33.89 17.39 43.45
N PHE A 468 -33.58 18.19 42.42
CA PHE A 468 -34.36 19.33 41.98
C PHE A 468 -34.74 19.18 40.50
N LEU A 469 -35.87 19.77 40.09
CA LEU A 469 -36.21 19.96 38.69
C LEU A 469 -35.44 21.17 38.15
N ALA A 470 -34.68 21.00 37.08
CA ALA A 470 -33.77 22.04 36.59
C ALA A 470 -34.51 23.33 36.15
N GLN A 471 -35.71 23.19 35.59
CA GLN A 471 -36.56 24.32 35.20
C GLN A 471 -37.04 25.13 36.41
N ASP A 472 -37.39 24.46 37.50
CA ASP A 472 -37.80 25.14 38.75
C ASP A 472 -36.62 25.90 39.38
N VAL A 473 -35.41 25.33 39.30
CA VAL A 473 -34.18 26.02 39.75
C VAL A 473 -33.93 27.27 38.90
N GLU A 474 -34.07 27.17 37.57
CA GLU A 474 -33.91 28.31 36.66
C GLU A 474 -34.90 29.43 37.00
N ALA A 475 -36.17 29.09 37.17
CA ALA A 475 -37.22 30.05 37.55
C ALA A 475 -36.93 30.70 38.92
N ALA A 476 -36.48 29.92 39.91
CA ALA A 476 -36.10 30.44 41.22
C ALA A 476 -34.91 31.40 41.15
N ALA A 477 -33.90 31.10 40.31
CA ALA A 477 -32.74 31.95 40.10
C ALA A 477 -33.13 33.26 39.40
N GLN A 478 -33.95 33.18 38.35
CA GLN A 478 -34.48 34.35 37.65
C GLN A 478 -35.30 35.27 38.56
N ALA A 479 -36.13 34.70 39.44
CA ALA A 479 -36.96 35.45 40.38
C ALA A 479 -36.15 36.31 41.38
N VAL A 480 -34.86 36.02 41.55
CA VAL A 480 -33.96 36.81 42.41
C VAL A 480 -32.90 37.58 41.62
N GLY A 481 -33.01 37.62 40.29
CA GLY A 481 -32.04 38.25 39.41
C GLY A 481 -30.66 37.58 39.44
N TYR A 482 -30.63 36.26 39.63
CA TYR A 482 -29.40 35.49 39.70
C TYR A 482 -29.22 34.64 38.43
N ASN A 483 -28.14 34.90 37.70
CA ASN A 483 -27.72 34.06 36.60
C ASN A 483 -26.95 32.86 37.15
N PHE A 484 -27.68 31.82 37.55
CA PHE A 484 -27.07 30.64 38.17
C PHE A 484 -26.50 29.68 37.12
N GLU A 485 -25.18 29.60 37.03
CA GLU A 485 -24.47 28.71 36.09
C GLU A 485 -24.72 27.21 36.29
N GLY A 486 -25.33 26.83 37.42
CA GLY A 486 -25.65 25.44 37.73
C GLY A 486 -26.78 24.86 36.90
N VAL A 487 -27.60 25.67 36.22
CA VAL A 487 -28.60 25.19 35.26
C VAL A 487 -28.09 25.45 33.84
N ARG A 488 -28.11 24.43 32.99
CA ARG A 488 -27.80 24.59 31.56
C ARG A 488 -28.89 24.00 30.70
N GLN A 489 -29.18 24.71 29.62
CA GLN A 489 -30.00 24.24 28.52
C GLN A 489 -29.10 23.59 27.48
N GLU A 490 -29.43 22.36 27.08
CA GLU A 490 -28.67 21.59 26.11
C GLU A 490 -29.45 21.49 24.79
N GLU A 491 -28.73 21.32 23.67
CA GLU A 491 -29.31 21.09 22.33
C GLU A 491 -30.37 22.15 21.94
N GLY A 492 -30.08 23.44 22.20
CA GLY A 492 -30.98 24.55 21.85
C GLY A 492 -32.23 24.65 22.74
N GLY A 493 -32.17 24.16 23.99
CA GLY A 493 -33.27 24.22 24.95
C GLY A 493 -34.15 22.96 24.98
N LYS A 494 -33.74 21.90 24.29
CA LYS A 494 -34.48 20.64 24.22
C LYS A 494 -34.56 19.94 25.58
N TYR A 495 -33.50 19.99 26.37
CA TYR A 495 -33.46 19.45 27.73
C TYR A 495 -32.51 20.25 28.63
N TYR A 496 -32.57 20.00 29.93
CA TYR A 496 -31.84 20.74 30.96
C TYR A 496 -30.91 19.81 31.74
N THR A 497 -29.76 20.33 32.16
CA THR A 497 -28.83 19.66 33.09
C THR A 497 -28.59 20.51 34.33
N LEU A 498 -28.24 19.85 35.45
CA LEU A 498 -28.03 20.49 36.74
C LEU A 498 -26.70 20.11 37.38
N GLY A 499 -25.90 21.11 37.76
CA GLY A 499 -24.65 20.97 38.49
C GLY A 499 -24.81 21.09 40.00
N TYR A 500 -25.01 19.98 40.71
CA TYR A 500 -25.27 19.98 42.16
C TYR A 500 -24.15 20.62 43.01
N THR A 501 -22.89 20.51 42.60
CA THR A 501 -21.75 21.12 43.32
C THR A 501 -21.79 22.65 43.32
N LEU A 502 -22.51 23.27 42.38
CA LEU A 502 -22.59 24.73 42.24
C LEU A 502 -23.54 25.37 43.26
N PHE A 503 -24.39 24.59 43.93
CA PHE A 503 -25.21 25.07 45.04
C PHE A 503 -24.42 25.34 46.33
N VAL A 504 -23.18 24.83 46.44
CA VAL A 504 -22.36 25.01 47.64
C VAL A 504 -22.13 26.49 47.96
N MET A 505 -21.94 27.35 46.94
CA MET A 505 -21.72 28.79 47.17
C MET A 505 -22.97 29.51 47.70
N PRO A 506 -24.16 29.38 47.08
CA PRO A 506 -25.41 29.85 47.68
C PRO A 506 -25.69 29.30 49.08
N LEU A 507 -25.42 28.01 49.33
CA LEU A 507 -25.62 27.40 50.65
C LEU A 507 -24.69 28.01 51.71
N VAL A 508 -23.40 28.23 51.39
CA VAL A 508 -22.46 28.92 52.28
C VAL A 508 -22.97 30.32 52.62
N GLN A 509 -23.48 31.05 51.64
CA GLN A 509 -24.03 32.38 51.88
C GLN A 509 -25.33 32.35 52.68
N ALA A 510 -26.22 31.38 52.43
CA ALA A 510 -27.45 31.19 53.21
C ALA A 510 -27.15 30.89 54.69
N VAL A 511 -26.14 30.05 54.97
CA VAL A 511 -25.70 29.77 56.34
C VAL A 511 -25.16 31.02 57.03
N LYS A 512 -24.41 31.87 56.31
CA LYS A 512 -23.94 33.16 56.84
C LYS A 512 -25.10 34.09 57.20
N GLU A 513 -26.10 34.18 56.33
CA GLU A 513 -27.31 34.99 56.55
C GLU A 513 -28.12 34.46 57.74
N LEU A 514 -28.34 33.14 57.81
CA LEU A 514 -29.04 32.52 58.93
C LEU A 514 -28.30 32.72 60.26
N ASN A 515 -26.97 32.62 60.27
CA ASN A 515 -26.18 32.88 61.48
C ASN A 515 -26.30 34.35 61.93
N ALA A 516 -26.39 35.30 61.00
CA ALA A 516 -26.62 36.71 61.33
C ALA A 516 -28.01 36.91 61.97
N GLU A 517 -29.04 36.31 61.39
CA GLU A 517 -30.41 36.35 61.91
C GLU A 517 -30.52 35.69 63.30
N VAL A 518 -29.89 34.53 63.49
CA VAL A 518 -29.84 33.84 64.80
C VAL A 518 -29.16 34.71 65.85
N ASN A 519 -28.07 35.41 65.50
CA ASN A 519 -27.40 36.31 66.45
C ASN A 519 -28.27 37.52 66.80
N GLN A 520 -29.00 38.06 65.82
CA GLN A 520 -29.96 39.12 66.06
C GLN A 520 -31.09 38.64 67.01
N LEU A 521 -31.69 37.48 66.72
CA LEU A 521 -32.73 36.88 67.56
C LEU A 521 -32.25 36.61 68.99
N LYS A 522 -30.98 36.24 69.19
CA LYS A 522 -30.39 36.08 70.54
C LYS A 522 -30.31 37.40 71.30
N VAL A 523 -29.96 38.49 70.62
CA VAL A 523 -29.92 39.84 71.20
C VAL A 523 -31.33 40.30 71.58
N GLU A 524 -32.29 40.14 70.66
CA GLU A 524 -33.70 40.46 70.90
C GLU A 524 -34.29 39.65 72.05
N LEU A 525 -34.00 38.34 72.11
CA LEU A 525 -34.41 37.47 73.20
C LEU A 525 -33.79 37.89 74.54
N ALA A 526 -32.52 38.32 74.56
CA ALA A 526 -31.88 38.82 75.77
C ALA A 526 -32.53 40.12 76.25
N ALA A 527 -32.87 41.04 75.34
CA ALA A 527 -33.60 42.27 75.66
C ALA A 527 -35.01 41.97 76.19
N ALA A 528 -35.75 41.07 75.55
CA ALA A 528 -37.08 40.64 75.98
C ALA A 528 -37.06 40.04 77.40
N LYS A 529 -36.08 39.18 77.72
CA LYS A 529 -35.90 38.61 79.07
C LYS A 529 -35.64 39.67 80.15
N GLN A 530 -34.92 40.74 79.82
CA GLN A 530 -34.72 41.85 80.76
C GLN A 530 -36.01 42.63 81.02
N ILE A 531 -36.81 42.87 79.97
CA ILE A 531 -38.11 43.52 80.09
C ILE A 531 -39.08 42.67 80.91
N GLU A 532 -39.13 41.36 80.67
CA GLU A 532 -39.94 40.41 81.45
C GLU A 532 -39.57 40.45 82.93
N LYS A 533 -38.28 40.35 83.26
CA LYS A 533 -37.79 40.44 84.64
C LYS A 533 -38.17 41.77 85.32
N ALA A 534 -38.04 42.88 84.60
CA ALA A 534 -38.42 44.20 85.11
C ALA A 534 -39.94 44.31 85.33
N THR A 535 -40.74 43.72 84.45
CA THR A 535 -42.21 43.71 84.54
C THR A 535 -42.68 42.82 85.69
N GLN A 536 -42.10 41.64 85.87
CA GLN A 536 -42.37 40.77 87.02
C GLN A 536 -42.05 41.48 88.34
N ALA A 537 -40.88 42.14 88.43
CA ALA A 537 -40.52 42.90 89.62
C ALA A 537 -41.49 44.07 89.91
N ARG A 538 -42.12 44.66 88.88
CA ARG A 538 -43.18 45.66 89.06
C ARG A 538 -44.51 45.03 89.49
N LEU A 539 -44.85 43.87 88.94
CA LEU A 539 -46.04 43.11 89.32
C LEU A 539 -45.96 42.67 90.78
N ASP A 540 -44.84 42.08 91.19
CA ASP A 540 -44.58 41.67 92.57
C ASP A 540 -44.73 42.86 93.54
N LYS A 541 -44.26 44.06 93.15
CA LYS A 541 -44.45 45.29 93.94
C LYS A 541 -45.92 45.69 94.05
N ILE A 542 -46.69 45.58 92.99
CA ILE A 542 -48.13 45.89 92.99
C ILE A 542 -48.89 44.87 93.84
N GLU A 543 -48.58 43.58 93.72
CA GLU A 543 -49.16 42.51 94.54
C GLU A 543 -48.84 42.72 96.02
N ALA A 544 -47.60 43.09 96.36
CA ALA A 544 -47.21 43.43 97.73
C ALA A 544 -47.98 44.65 98.29
N LEU A 545 -48.26 45.66 97.46
CA LEU A 545 -49.08 46.81 97.85
C LEU A 545 -50.57 46.45 98.05
N LEU A 546 -51.09 45.47 97.30
CA LEU A 546 -52.46 44.96 97.43
C LEU A 546 -52.64 44.05 98.65
N GLN A 547 -51.60 43.31 99.06
CA GLN A 547 -51.64 42.43 100.24
C GLN A 547 -51.42 43.19 101.58
N ASN A 548 -50.94 44.43 101.55
CA ASN A 548 -50.70 45.23 102.75
C ASN A 548 -51.26 46.66 102.60
N PRO A 549 -52.58 46.87 102.76
CA PRO A 549 -53.16 48.20 102.68
C PRO A 549 -52.68 49.01 103.90
N ALA A 550 -51.92 50.08 103.65
CA ALA A 550 -51.46 50.97 104.72
C ALA A 550 -52.66 51.46 105.58
N PRO A 551 -52.51 51.55 106.91
CA PRO A 551 -53.55 52.08 107.78
C PRO A 551 -53.80 53.55 107.41
N HIS A 552 -55.07 53.95 107.31
CA HIS A 552 -55.47 55.34 107.11
C HIS A 552 -54.74 56.25 108.11
N ALA A 553 -53.86 57.11 107.60
CA ALA A 553 -53.34 58.22 108.38
C ALA A 553 -54.51 59.13 108.74
N ALA A 554 -54.89 59.12 110.01
CA ALA A 554 -55.84 60.06 110.57
C ALA A 554 -55.33 61.49 110.34
N MET A 555 -56.04 62.26 109.54
CA MET A 555 -55.93 63.72 109.55
C MET A 555 -56.44 64.20 110.91
N SER A 556 -55.53 64.60 111.81
CA SER A 556 -55.92 65.46 112.93
C SER A 556 -56.05 66.90 112.42
N PHE A 557 -57.27 67.28 112.02
CA PHE A 557 -57.66 68.68 112.00
C PHE A 557 -57.94 69.11 113.45
N SER A 558 -57.12 70.03 113.97
CA SER A 558 -57.48 70.82 115.14
C SER A 558 -58.65 71.73 114.74
N THR A 559 -59.83 71.44 115.27
CA THR A 559 -60.99 72.31 115.28
C THR A 559 -60.77 73.53 116.18
N LYS A 560 -61.39 74.64 115.80
CA LYS A 560 -62.39 75.19 116.72
C LYS A 560 -63.68 74.43 116.49
#